data_AF-A0A645JCL8-F1
#
_entry.id   AF-A0A645JCL8-F1
#
_cell.length_a   1.000
_cell.length_b   1.000
_cell.length_c   1.000
_cell.angle_alpha   90.00
_cell.angle_beta   90.00
_cell.angle_gamma   90.00
#
_symmetry.space_group_name_H-M   'P 1'
#
loop_
_entity.id
_entity.type
_entity.pdbx_description
1 polymer ?
#
loop_
_entity_poly.entity_id
_entity_poly.type
_entity_poly.pdbx_seq_one_letter_code
_entity_poly.pdbx_strand_id
1 'polypeptide(L)'
;MTFQSPDRKELARIGELPVLWRTGKLSLSVAAPGVKGEPKLYALKLNGERAEEIPVKKNGDRLEAVIDTAQLATQTPFFELTTGR
;
A
#
# COMPACT_ATOMS: atom_id res chain seq x y z
N MET A 1 -11.73 -17.17 -6.86
CA MET A 1 -10.66 -17.76 -7.69
C MET A 1 -10.33 -19.14 -7.13
N THR A 2 -10.26 -20.16 -7.98
CA THR A 2 -10.00 -21.56 -7.58
C THR A 2 -8.95 -22.18 -8.50
N PHE A 3 -8.01 -22.93 -7.94
CA PHE A 3 -6.96 -23.65 -8.66
C PHE A 3 -7.17 -25.15 -8.54
N GLN A 4 -6.77 -25.92 -9.56
CA GLN A 4 -6.92 -27.37 -9.56
C GLN A 4 -5.93 -28.08 -8.63
N SER A 5 -4.80 -27.44 -8.35
CA SER A 5 -3.68 -28.02 -7.61
C SER A 5 -3.11 -27.04 -6.57
N PRO A 6 -2.47 -27.54 -5.49
CA PRO A 6 -1.86 -26.70 -4.46
C PRO A 6 -0.76 -25.75 -4.97
N ASP A 7 -0.07 -26.11 -6.05
CA ASP A 7 0.99 -25.31 -6.67
C ASP A 7 0.47 -24.16 -7.56
N ARG A 8 -0.87 -24.08 -7.73
CA ARG A 8 -1.59 -22.97 -8.38
C ARG A 8 -1.16 -22.69 -9.83
N LYS A 9 -0.62 -23.69 -10.53
CA LYS A 9 -0.23 -23.56 -11.94
C LYS A 9 -1.41 -23.57 -12.90
N GLU A 10 -2.48 -24.27 -12.56
CA GLU A 10 -3.68 -24.39 -13.39
C GLU A 10 -4.89 -23.73 -12.72
N LEU A 11 -5.44 -22.73 -13.40
CA LEU A 11 -6.59 -21.97 -12.95
C LEU A 11 -7.88 -22.70 -13.36
N ALA A 12 -8.69 -23.12 -12.38
CA ALA A 12 -9.98 -23.75 -12.63
C ALA A 12 -11.11 -22.72 -12.82
N ARG A 13 -11.07 -21.63 -12.05
CA ARG A 13 -12.09 -20.57 -12.09
C ARG A 13 -11.47 -19.21 -11.76
N ILE A 14 -11.59 -18.26 -12.69
CA ILE A 14 -11.00 -16.90 -12.59
C ILE A 14 -11.55 -16.09 -11.41
N GLY A 15 -12.74 -16.45 -10.89
CA GLY A 15 -13.44 -15.70 -9.85
C GLY A 15 -14.21 -14.52 -10.44
N GLU A 16 -15.09 -13.93 -9.64
CA GLU A 16 -15.93 -12.80 -10.05
C GLU A 16 -15.57 -11.58 -9.21
N LEU A 17 -15.71 -10.39 -9.78
CA LEU A 17 -15.47 -9.13 -9.07
C LEU A 17 -16.68 -8.78 -8.16
N PRO A 18 -16.43 -8.09 -7.04
CA PRO A 18 -15.11 -7.73 -6.51
C PRO A 18 -14.44 -8.93 -5.83
N VAL A 19 -13.16 -9.16 -6.13
CA VAL A 19 -12.37 -10.13 -5.36
C VAL A 19 -12.35 -9.59 -3.92
N LEU A 20 -12.72 -10.40 -2.92
CA LEU A 20 -12.61 -9.97 -1.54
C LEU A 20 -11.11 -9.94 -1.17
N TRP A 21 -10.51 -8.76 -1.16
CA TRP A 21 -9.14 -8.58 -0.68
C TRP A 21 -9.14 -8.53 0.84
N ARG A 22 -8.20 -9.23 1.47
CA ARG A 22 -7.98 -9.10 2.91
C ARG A 22 -7.45 -7.70 3.16
N THR A 23 -8.19 -6.92 3.93
CA THR A 23 -7.76 -5.59 4.37
C THR A 23 -7.00 -5.71 5.70
N GLY A 24 -6.23 -4.67 6.01
CA GLY A 24 -5.43 -4.60 7.21
C GLY A 24 -5.24 -3.15 7.65
N LYS A 25 -5.11 -2.99 8.96
CA LYS A 25 -4.66 -1.74 9.59
C LYS A 25 -3.22 -1.94 10.02
N LEU A 26 -2.33 -1.08 9.56
CA LEU A 26 -0.90 -1.18 9.79
C LEU A 26 -0.33 0.19 10.14
N SER A 27 0.61 0.19 11.08
CA SER A 27 1.39 1.36 11.48
C SER A 27 2.82 1.22 10.97
N LEU A 28 3.32 2.24 10.28
CA LEU A 28 4.67 2.35 9.78
C LEU A 28 5.45 3.37 10.62
N SER A 29 6.69 3.05 10.98
CA SER A 29 7.66 4.01 11.52
C SER A 29 9.01 3.80 10.84
N VAL A 30 9.53 4.81 10.17
CA VAL A 30 10.79 4.76 9.42
C VAL A 30 11.74 5.83 9.96
N ALA A 31 12.98 5.43 10.26
CA ALA A 31 14.04 6.38 10.58
C ALA A 31 14.41 7.18 9.31
N ALA A 32 14.37 8.49 9.41
CA ALA A 32 14.57 9.43 8.30
C ALA A 32 15.42 10.63 8.74
N PRO A 33 16.64 10.39 9.28
CA PRO A 33 17.53 11.48 9.67
C PRO A 33 17.91 12.33 8.47
N GLY A 34 17.87 13.65 8.64
CA GLY A 34 18.31 14.59 7.59
C GLY A 34 17.33 14.78 6.43
N VAL A 35 16.13 14.21 6.47
CA VAL A 35 15.06 14.57 5.51
C VAL A 35 14.65 16.03 5.75
N LYS A 36 14.90 16.90 4.76
CA LYS A 36 14.59 18.33 4.83
C LYS A 36 13.27 18.70 4.14
N GLY A 37 12.87 17.94 3.12
CA GLY A 37 11.63 18.16 2.39
C GLY A 37 10.38 17.71 3.17
N GLU A 38 9.23 17.96 2.56
CA GLU A 38 7.95 17.44 3.03
C GLU A 38 7.74 16.02 2.48
N PRO A 39 7.83 14.99 3.33
CA PRO A 39 7.70 13.63 2.89
C PRO A 39 6.24 13.31 2.55
N LYS A 40 6.05 12.50 1.53
CA LYS A 40 4.71 12.09 1.08
C LYS A 40 4.66 10.59 0.89
N LEU A 41 3.57 9.99 1.35
CA LEU A 41 3.28 8.57 1.18
C LEU A 41 2.12 8.43 0.21
N TYR A 42 2.25 7.52 -0.76
CA TYR A 42 1.22 7.27 -1.76
C TYR A 42 0.81 5.82 -1.76
N ALA A 43 -0.50 5.57 -1.88
CA ALA A 43 -1.03 4.29 -2.31
C ALA A 43 -0.86 4.17 -3.83
N LEU A 44 -0.32 3.05 -4.30
CA LEU A 44 -0.14 2.79 -5.73
C LEU A 44 -1.19 1.80 -6.27
N LYS A 45 -1.60 2.03 -7.51
CA LYS A 45 -2.33 1.04 -8.32
C LYS A 45 -1.39 -0.10 -8.74
N LEU A 46 -1.97 -1.20 -9.26
CA LEU A 46 -1.18 -2.32 -9.79
C LEU A 46 -0.22 -1.95 -10.94
N ASN A 47 -0.50 -0.86 -11.67
CA ASN A 47 0.36 -0.35 -12.73
C ASN A 47 1.45 0.63 -12.22
N GLY A 48 1.54 0.87 -10.91
CA GLY A 48 2.52 1.77 -10.30
C GLY A 48 2.11 3.25 -10.27
N GLU A 49 0.97 3.63 -10.84
CA GLU A 49 0.46 5.00 -10.71
C GLU A 49 0.02 5.30 -9.27
N ARG A 50 0.26 6.53 -8.82
CA ARG A 50 -0.25 7.04 -7.54
C ARG A 50 -1.78 7.14 -7.61
N ALA A 51 -2.47 6.51 -6.67
CA ALA A 51 -3.92 6.56 -6.54
C ALA A 51 -4.35 7.69 -5.61
N GLU A 52 -3.74 7.77 -4.43
CA GLU A 52 -4.04 8.76 -3.38
C GLU A 52 -2.83 8.98 -2.46
N GLU A 53 -2.79 10.13 -1.79
CA GLU A 53 -1.79 10.50 -0.79
C GLU A 53 -2.28 10.10 0.61
N ILE A 54 -1.43 9.43 1.38
CA ILE A 54 -1.68 9.00 2.75
C ILE A 54 -0.94 9.95 3.70
N PRO A 55 -1.60 10.47 4.75
CA PRO A 55 -0.95 11.36 5.71
C PRO A 55 0.29 10.74 6.34
N VAL A 56 1.40 11.48 6.32
CA VAL A 56 2.65 11.15 7.01
C VAL A 56 2.91 12.19 8.08
N LYS A 57 3.20 11.73 9.29
CA LYS A 57 3.65 12.57 10.38
C LYS A 57 5.17 12.50 10.48
N LYS A 58 5.82 13.66 10.52
CA LYS A 58 7.25 13.77 10.85
C LYS A 58 7.41 14.06 12.33
N ASN A 59 8.07 13.18 13.06
CA ASN A 59 8.41 13.31 14.47
C ASN A 59 9.94 13.26 14.64
N GLY A 60 10.60 14.42 14.59
CA GLY A 60 12.07 14.48 14.59
C GLY A 60 12.66 13.74 13.39
N ASP A 61 13.52 12.76 13.65
CA ASP A 61 14.17 11.90 12.64
C ASP A 61 13.34 10.66 12.29
N ARG A 62 12.03 10.69 12.50
CA ARG A 62 11.12 9.59 12.14
C ARG A 62 9.94 10.07 11.31
N LEU A 63 9.55 9.22 10.36
CA LEU A 63 8.31 9.31 9.61
C LEU A 63 7.36 8.23 10.09
N GLU A 64 6.14 8.63 10.40
CA GLU A 64 5.10 7.75 10.91
C GLU A 64 3.85 7.86 10.04
N ALA A 65 3.21 6.72 9.78
CA ALA A 65 1.95 6.67 9.06
C ALA A 65 1.08 5.53 9.59
N VAL A 66 -0.24 5.73 9.53
CA VAL A 66 -1.23 4.67 9.76
C VAL A 66 -1.93 4.44 8.43
N ILE A 67 -1.94 3.20 7.99
CA ILE A 67 -2.56 2.77 6.74
C ILE A 67 -3.71 1.85 7.11
N ASP A 68 -4.92 2.21 6.69
CA ASP A 68 -6.09 1.34 6.70
C ASP A 68 -6.45 0.99 5.27
N THR A 69 -6.07 -0.21 4.81
CA THR A 69 -6.28 -0.59 3.42
C THR A 69 -7.75 -0.79 3.05
N ALA A 70 -8.66 -0.81 4.04
CA ALA A 70 -10.11 -0.82 3.79
C ALA A 70 -10.66 0.57 3.42
N GLN A 71 -9.93 1.65 3.71
CA GLN A 71 -10.35 3.03 3.43
C GLN A 71 -9.72 3.61 2.16
N LEU A 72 -8.83 2.86 1.50
CA LEU A 72 -8.19 3.28 0.26
C LEU A 72 -9.17 3.18 -0.92
N ALA A 73 -9.05 4.12 -1.85
CA ALA A 73 -9.87 4.25 -3.06
C ALA A 73 -9.73 3.05 -4.02
N THR A 74 -8.65 2.28 -3.92
CA THR A 74 -8.39 1.11 -4.76
C THR A 74 -7.68 0.00 -4.00
N GLN A 75 -7.65 -1.20 -4.57
CA GLN A 75 -6.85 -2.29 -4.01
C GLN A 75 -5.36 -1.95 -4.19
N THR A 76 -4.70 -1.69 -3.06
CA THR A 76 -3.32 -1.18 -3.02
C THR A 76 -2.38 -2.19 -2.39
N PRO A 77 -1.64 -2.97 -3.20
CA PRO A 77 -0.60 -3.85 -2.69
C PRO A 77 0.75 -3.12 -2.47
N PHE A 78 0.93 -1.92 -3.03
CA PHE A 78 2.21 -1.20 -3.01
C PHE A 78 2.05 0.24 -2.50
N PHE A 79 3.07 0.74 -1.82
CA PHE A 79 3.13 2.10 -1.31
C PHE A 79 4.45 2.76 -1.71
N GLU A 80 4.42 4.06 -2.02
CA GLU A 80 5.61 4.86 -2.34
C GLU A 80 5.80 5.94 -1.27
N LEU A 81 6.96 5.94 -0.60
CA LEU A 81 7.38 7.01 0.30
C LEU A 81 8.42 7.89 -0.40
N THR A 82 8.15 9.20 -0.47
CA THR A 82 9.04 10.20 -1.08
C THR A 82 9.49 11.20 -0.01
N THR A 83 10.70 11.75 -0.14
CA THR A 83 11.30 12.62 0.89
C THR A 83 11.17 14.13 0.62
N GLY A 84 10.55 14.53 -0.50
CA GLY A 84 10.68 15.88 -1.06
C GLY A 84 12.14 16.17 -1.45
N ARG A 85 12.38 16.67 -2.67
CA ARG A 85 13.71 17.18 -3.05
C ARG A 85 13.82 18.64 -2.72
#